data_AF-A0A951WT11-F1
#
_entry.id   AF-A0A951WT11-F1
#
_cell.length_a   1.000
_cell.length_b   1.000
_cell.length_c   1.000
_cell.angle_alpha   90.00
_cell.angle_beta   90.00
_cell.angle_gamma   90.00
#
_symmetry.space_group_name_H-M   'P 1'
#
loop_
_entity.id
_entity.type
_entity.pdbx_description
1 polymer ?
#
loop_
_entity_poly.entity_id
_entity_poly.type
_entity_poly.pdbx_seq_one_letter_code
_entity_poly.pdbx_strand_id
1 'polypeptide(L)'
;MTDSTLQDVRQILQQGDRQAALSLVDQILSAAPSAEGWTLAAEIVEAEADKIKCLDQALALDPNYEPARKMYSALGKLPPPRRAQPAPAAASRPDESQADEPRVISRVGEQTVYEEGIYEMLWDCKYCGTTKLLGKTHKFCPVCGAQQDASWRYFPSDEEKIAVKDHVYVGADKVCPACNSLVAGNAEFCGRCGAPQTAAAEVKRQASREAAGGQKFEREDLVARQMAETYGPPKTKVKPSRPKWVPFVIGAVVLGVIAFALFAIFAKREQTGYVTAFNWERTINIERFSAVAGSGLCSVMPADAYSVSRSYEQVGSRQVPDGEDCSMRQVDLGDGTFRQERVCVPRYRSEPVYDYVCSYMVNRWGYSRSANASGAREQTPAWPDPRLNTSTAGGCTSTFPSLGCERESGRDERYMITLKTGEDDTYQCDIPFEVWNDLPVEASFKFKVSIVGNRPDCGSLERQN
;
A
#
# COMPACT_ATOMS: atom_id res chain seq x y z
N MET A 1 38.55 -11.26 13.00
CA MET A 1 39.65 -12.23 12.82
C MET A 1 39.84 -12.46 11.32
N THR A 2 40.27 -11.45 10.54
CA THR A 2 40.14 -11.52 9.06
C THR A 2 41.33 -10.97 8.27
N ASP A 3 42.02 -9.93 8.73
CA ASP A 3 43.12 -9.35 7.93
C ASP A 3 44.43 -10.16 8.00
N SER A 4 44.80 -10.70 9.16
CA SER A 4 46.09 -11.42 9.27
C SER A 4 46.09 -12.74 8.50
N THR A 5 44.95 -13.43 8.45
CA THR A 5 44.82 -14.74 7.77
C THR A 5 44.88 -14.63 6.25
N LEU A 6 44.39 -13.53 5.66
CA LEU A 6 44.53 -13.29 4.21
C LEU A 6 45.96 -12.85 3.83
N GLN A 7 46.67 -12.20 4.75
CA GLN A 7 48.10 -11.91 4.57
C GLN A 7 48.93 -13.20 4.57
N ASP A 8 48.60 -14.17 5.42
CA ASP A 8 49.25 -15.48 5.43
C ASP A 8 49.08 -16.22 4.08
N VAL A 9 47.88 -16.19 3.49
CA VAL A 9 47.63 -16.75 2.14
C VAL A 9 48.52 -16.09 1.10
N ARG A 10 48.65 -14.75 1.11
CA ARG A 10 49.52 -14.02 0.17
C ARG A 10 51.00 -14.36 0.37
N GLN A 11 51.43 -14.55 1.61
CA GLN A 11 52.81 -14.95 1.91
C GLN A 11 53.12 -16.36 1.40
N ILE A 12 52.19 -17.32 1.60
CA ILE A 12 52.32 -18.68 1.07
C ILE A 12 52.36 -18.66 -0.47
N LEU A 13 51.51 -17.84 -1.09
CA LEU A 13 51.50 -17.66 -2.54
C LEU A 13 52.82 -17.09 -3.06
N GLN A 14 53.44 -16.13 -2.34
CA GLN A 14 54.76 -15.58 -2.67
C GLN A 14 55.89 -16.59 -2.53
N GLN A 15 55.74 -17.57 -1.63
CA GLN A 15 56.69 -18.69 -1.46
C GLN A 15 56.55 -19.76 -2.55
N GLY A 16 55.55 -19.62 -3.44
CA GLY A 16 55.33 -20.52 -4.58
C GLY A 16 54.46 -21.75 -4.27
N ASP A 17 53.98 -21.90 -3.04
CA ASP A 17 53.14 -23.03 -2.65
C ASP A 17 51.65 -22.71 -2.90
N ARG A 18 51.23 -22.81 -4.18
CA ARG A 18 49.83 -22.57 -4.57
C ARG A 18 48.85 -23.52 -3.91
N GLN A 19 49.25 -24.76 -3.65
CA GLN A 19 48.35 -25.77 -3.09
C GLN A 19 48.03 -25.48 -1.62
N ALA A 20 49.03 -25.07 -0.84
CA ALA A 20 48.82 -24.59 0.52
C ALA A 20 48.05 -23.26 0.56
N ALA A 21 48.27 -22.37 -0.42
CA ALA A 21 47.48 -21.13 -0.52
C ALA A 21 46.00 -21.41 -0.82
N LEU A 22 45.70 -22.37 -1.71
CA LEU A 22 44.32 -22.78 -2.01
C LEU A 22 43.63 -23.41 -0.80
N SER A 23 44.30 -24.32 -0.08
CA SER A 23 43.68 -24.97 1.09
C SER A 23 43.38 -23.96 2.20
N LEU A 24 44.28 -23.00 2.43
CA LEU A 24 44.09 -21.97 3.43
C LEU A 24 42.99 -20.97 3.03
N VAL A 25 42.94 -20.55 1.76
CA VAL A 25 41.89 -19.63 1.30
C VAL A 25 40.50 -20.29 1.34
N ASP A 26 40.40 -21.59 1.04
CA ASP A 26 39.15 -22.35 1.12
C ASP A 26 38.66 -22.48 2.58
N GLN A 27 39.58 -22.71 3.53
CA GLN A 27 39.26 -22.70 4.95
C GLN A 27 38.78 -21.32 5.43
N ILE A 28 39.39 -20.24 4.94
CA ILE A 28 38.97 -18.86 5.27
C ILE A 28 37.59 -18.58 4.68
N LEU A 29 37.36 -18.93 3.41
CA LEU A 29 36.10 -18.65 2.71
C LEU A 29 34.92 -19.48 3.24
N SER A 30 35.18 -20.71 3.71
CA SER A 30 34.16 -21.54 4.38
C SER A 30 33.78 -21.00 5.77
N ALA A 31 34.69 -20.34 6.47
CA ALA A 31 34.42 -19.72 7.78
C ALA A 31 33.77 -18.33 7.66
N ALA A 32 34.27 -17.48 6.75
CA ALA A 32 33.78 -16.12 6.54
C ALA A 32 34.02 -15.65 5.10
N PRO A 33 33.04 -15.81 4.18
CA PRO A 33 33.19 -15.40 2.80
C PRO A 33 33.30 -13.88 2.70
N SER A 34 34.28 -13.38 1.94
CA SER A 34 34.51 -11.95 1.73
C SER A 34 34.89 -11.65 0.29
N ALA A 35 34.57 -10.45 -0.20
CA ALA A 35 34.93 -10.04 -1.56
C ALA A 35 36.45 -10.08 -1.79
N GLU A 36 37.24 -9.72 -0.77
CA GLU A 36 38.70 -9.82 -0.81
C GLU A 36 39.19 -11.27 -0.88
N GLY A 37 38.63 -12.17 -0.05
CA GLY A 37 39.01 -13.59 -0.04
C GLY A 37 38.70 -14.29 -1.36
N TRP A 38 37.54 -14.02 -1.95
CA TRP A 38 37.15 -14.58 -3.25
C TRP A 38 38.00 -14.02 -4.40
N THR A 39 38.40 -12.75 -4.31
CA THR A 39 39.34 -12.16 -5.29
C THR A 39 40.73 -12.79 -5.18
N LEU A 40 41.20 -13.05 -3.96
CA LEU A 40 42.47 -13.75 -3.73
C LEU A 40 42.41 -15.20 -4.22
N ALA A 41 41.30 -15.91 -4.02
CA ALA A 41 41.11 -17.25 -4.58
C ALA A 41 41.20 -17.25 -6.11
N ALA A 42 40.64 -16.22 -6.76
CA ALA A 42 40.74 -16.03 -8.22
C ALA A 42 42.18 -15.78 -8.72
N GLU A 43 43.09 -15.29 -7.87
CA GLU A 43 44.52 -15.14 -8.22
C GLU A 43 45.28 -16.47 -8.16
N ILE A 44 44.81 -17.42 -7.33
CA ILE A 44 45.50 -18.70 -7.10
C ILE A 44 45.07 -19.77 -8.10
N VAL A 45 43.78 -19.82 -8.48
CA VAL A 45 43.26 -20.81 -9.44
C VAL A 45 43.80 -20.57 -10.85
N GLU A 46 44.10 -21.64 -11.59
CA GLU A 46 44.76 -21.53 -12.89
C GLU A 46 43.76 -21.41 -14.06
N ALA A 47 42.66 -22.16 -14.00
CA ALA A 47 41.65 -22.19 -15.05
C ALA A 47 40.83 -20.90 -15.11
N GLU A 48 40.69 -20.30 -16.30
CA GLU A 48 39.91 -19.07 -16.50
C GLU A 48 38.45 -19.21 -16.03
N ALA A 49 37.83 -20.37 -16.26
CA ALA A 49 36.47 -20.65 -15.83
C ALA A 49 36.32 -20.58 -14.29
N ASP A 50 37.34 -20.99 -13.54
CA ASP A 50 37.30 -20.97 -12.07
C ASP A 50 37.65 -19.59 -11.51
N LYS A 51 38.50 -18.81 -12.22
CA LYS A 51 38.71 -17.39 -11.93
C LYS A 51 37.41 -16.61 -12.02
N ILE A 52 36.62 -16.83 -13.07
CA ILE A 52 35.33 -16.18 -13.29
C ILE A 52 34.37 -16.52 -12.13
N LYS A 53 34.25 -17.80 -11.76
CA LYS A 53 33.38 -18.21 -10.63
C LYS A 53 33.76 -17.52 -9.32
N CYS A 54 35.05 -17.44 -9.03
CA CYS A 54 35.53 -16.78 -7.80
C CYS A 54 35.22 -15.27 -7.82
N LEU A 55 35.41 -14.62 -8.97
CA LEU A 55 35.07 -13.19 -9.13
C LEU A 55 33.56 -12.92 -9.09
N ASP A 56 32.73 -13.83 -9.61
CA ASP A 56 31.28 -13.76 -9.49
C ASP A 56 30.84 -13.82 -8.02
N GLN A 57 31.46 -14.71 -7.22
CA GLN A 57 31.21 -14.76 -5.78
C GLN A 57 31.65 -13.46 -5.07
N ALA A 58 32.80 -12.88 -5.46
CA ALA A 58 33.27 -11.61 -4.91
C ALA A 58 32.29 -10.45 -5.19
N LEU A 59 31.81 -10.34 -6.43
CA LEU A 59 30.92 -9.25 -6.87
C LEU A 59 29.45 -9.48 -6.44
N ALA A 60 29.07 -10.71 -6.11
CA ALA A 60 27.81 -11.00 -5.43
C ALA A 60 27.79 -10.46 -3.99
N LEU A 61 28.94 -10.50 -3.29
CA LEU A 61 29.08 -9.98 -1.93
C LEU A 61 29.21 -8.46 -1.90
N ASP A 62 30.02 -7.89 -2.79
CA ASP A 62 30.14 -6.43 -2.97
C ASP A 62 30.20 -6.07 -4.47
N PRO A 63 29.06 -5.62 -5.05
CA PRO A 63 29.00 -5.21 -6.45
C PRO A 63 29.93 -4.05 -6.80
N ASN A 64 30.43 -3.29 -5.83
CA ASN A 64 31.32 -2.15 -6.04
C ASN A 64 32.80 -2.45 -5.74
N TYR A 65 33.16 -3.71 -5.43
CA TYR A 65 34.53 -4.08 -5.09
C TYR A 65 35.49 -3.94 -6.28
N GLU A 66 36.33 -2.90 -6.25
CA GLU A 66 37.22 -2.52 -7.36
C GLU A 66 38.22 -3.60 -7.79
N PRO A 67 38.91 -4.31 -6.87
CA PRO A 67 39.89 -5.32 -7.26
C PRO A 67 39.29 -6.45 -8.10
N ALA A 68 38.12 -6.98 -7.70
CA ALA A 68 37.42 -8.01 -8.46
C ALA A 68 36.98 -7.50 -9.83
N ARG A 69 36.44 -6.27 -9.92
CA ARG A 69 36.01 -5.66 -11.20
C ARG A 69 37.15 -5.50 -12.19
N LYS A 70 38.32 -5.03 -11.71
CA LYS A 70 39.52 -4.88 -12.53
C LYS A 70 39.95 -6.23 -13.08
N MET A 71 40.03 -7.25 -12.22
CA MET A 71 40.45 -8.59 -12.64
C MET A 71 39.44 -9.23 -13.62
N TYR A 72 38.13 -9.01 -13.41
CA TYR A 72 37.08 -9.46 -14.32
C TYR A 72 37.16 -8.79 -15.70
N SER A 73 37.47 -7.49 -15.73
CA SER A 73 37.69 -6.75 -16.99
C SER A 73 38.97 -7.17 -17.71
N ALA A 74 40.02 -7.53 -16.98
CA ALA A 74 41.28 -8.05 -17.54
C ALA A 74 41.10 -9.42 -18.23
N LEU A 75 40.09 -10.19 -17.81
CA LEU A 75 39.65 -11.44 -18.46
C LEU A 75 38.70 -11.19 -19.67
N GLY A 76 38.50 -9.94 -20.07
CA GLY A 76 37.64 -9.59 -21.21
C GLY A 76 36.13 -9.77 -20.95
N LYS A 77 35.71 -9.87 -19.68
CA LYS A 77 34.31 -10.02 -19.28
C LYS A 77 33.76 -8.70 -18.73
N LEU A 78 32.45 -8.48 -18.90
CA LEU A 78 31.76 -7.30 -18.38
C LEU A 78 31.27 -7.54 -16.95
N PRO A 79 31.78 -6.84 -15.93
CA PRO A 79 31.33 -7.05 -14.55
C PRO A 79 29.86 -6.62 -14.37
N PRO A 80 29.12 -7.17 -13.38
CA PRO A 80 27.76 -6.77 -13.06
C PRO A 80 27.61 -5.25 -12.86
N PRO A 81 26.39 -4.68 -12.98
CA PRO A 81 26.15 -3.25 -12.76
C PRO A 81 26.52 -2.83 -11.32
N ARG A 82 27.07 -1.61 -11.17
CA ARG A 82 27.41 -1.06 -9.85
C ARG A 82 26.14 -0.81 -9.04
N ARG A 83 26.20 -1.06 -7.73
CA ARG A 83 25.14 -0.58 -6.82
C ARG A 83 25.33 0.93 -6.68
N ALA A 84 24.29 1.71 -6.99
CA ALA A 84 24.35 3.17 -6.87
C ALA A 84 24.78 3.55 -5.45
N GLN A 85 25.96 4.17 -5.32
CA GLN A 85 26.36 4.78 -4.06
C GLN A 85 25.57 6.09 -3.91
N PRO A 86 25.00 6.40 -2.74
CA PRO A 86 24.49 7.74 -2.49
C PRO A 86 25.63 8.72 -2.69
N ALA A 87 25.41 9.72 -3.54
CA ALA A 87 26.42 10.74 -3.81
C ALA A 87 26.88 11.39 -2.49
N PRO A 88 28.19 11.58 -2.28
CA PRO A 88 28.65 12.37 -1.15
C PRO A 88 28.03 13.75 -1.25
N ALA A 89 27.40 14.20 -0.17
CA ALA A 89 26.80 15.52 -0.08
C ALA A 89 27.85 16.57 -0.46
N ALA A 90 27.72 17.13 -1.66
CA ALA A 90 28.52 18.26 -2.08
C ALA A 90 28.25 19.37 -1.06
N ALA A 91 29.30 19.78 -0.34
CA ALA A 91 29.25 21.00 0.46
C ALA A 91 28.99 22.15 -0.50
N SER A 92 27.72 22.56 -0.59
CA SER A 92 27.32 23.75 -1.31
C SER A 92 27.98 24.94 -0.63
N ARG A 93 28.90 25.59 -1.35
CA ARG A 93 29.29 26.98 -1.07
C ARG A 93 27.99 27.80 -1.08
N PRO A 94 27.77 28.71 -0.11
CA PRO A 94 26.61 29.58 -0.18
C PRO A 94 26.71 30.40 -1.47
N ASP A 95 25.76 30.15 -2.35
CA ASP A 95 25.55 30.89 -3.59
C ASP A 95 25.00 32.25 -3.21
N GLU A 96 25.76 33.30 -3.50
CA GLU A 96 25.43 34.70 -3.20
C GLU A 96 24.32 35.24 -4.13
N SER A 97 23.65 34.37 -4.90
CA SER A 97 22.49 34.69 -5.75
C SER A 97 21.12 34.37 -5.14
N GLN A 98 21.07 33.83 -3.92
CA GLN A 98 19.83 33.39 -3.23
C GLN A 98 18.97 34.51 -2.61
N ALA A 99 19.04 35.74 -3.11
CA ALA A 99 18.21 36.83 -2.59
C ALA A 99 16.77 36.83 -3.11
N ASP A 100 16.43 36.00 -4.10
CA ASP A 100 15.11 35.98 -4.76
C ASP A 100 14.44 34.58 -4.82
N GLU A 101 15.05 33.54 -4.23
CA GLU A 101 14.36 32.23 -4.11
C GLU A 101 13.41 32.24 -2.89
N PRO A 102 12.12 31.93 -3.07
CA PRO A 102 11.16 31.98 -1.97
C PRO A 102 11.51 30.94 -0.91
N ARG A 103 11.46 31.36 0.35
CA ARG A 103 11.92 30.57 1.49
C ARG A 103 11.03 29.34 1.68
N VAL A 104 11.61 28.14 1.70
CA VAL A 104 10.87 26.92 2.08
C VAL A 104 10.50 27.00 3.56
N ILE A 105 9.20 27.01 3.86
CA ILE A 105 8.69 27.12 5.24
C ILE A 105 8.27 25.78 5.83
N SER A 106 7.84 24.83 5.00
CA SER A 106 7.52 23.47 5.47
C SER A 106 7.47 22.45 4.34
N ARG A 107 7.68 21.18 4.70
CA ARG A 107 7.35 20.02 3.87
C ARG A 107 6.33 19.17 4.62
N VAL A 108 5.15 18.96 4.04
CA VAL A 108 4.06 18.19 4.64
C VAL A 108 3.68 17.07 3.68
N GLY A 109 4.10 15.84 3.99
CA GLY A 109 4.01 14.73 3.05
C GLY A 109 4.82 15.02 1.78
N GLU A 110 4.17 14.92 0.63
CA GLU A 110 4.74 15.28 -0.68
C GLU A 110 4.62 16.78 -1.02
N GLN A 111 3.95 17.59 -0.19
CA GLN A 111 3.78 19.01 -0.47
C GLN A 111 4.97 19.82 0.02
N THR A 112 5.48 20.72 -0.83
CA THR A 112 6.47 21.72 -0.45
C THR A 112 5.80 23.09 -0.40
N VAL A 113 5.97 23.79 0.73
CA VAL A 113 5.39 25.13 0.93
C VAL A 113 6.50 26.17 0.97
N TYR A 114 6.38 27.16 0.10
CA TYR A 114 7.27 28.31 -0.01
C TYR A 114 6.57 29.58 0.51
N GLU A 115 7.26 30.42 1.27
CA GLU A 115 6.81 31.76 1.62
C GLU A 115 7.24 32.74 0.52
N GLU A 116 6.27 33.39 -0.14
CA GLU A 116 6.53 34.39 -1.18
C GLU A 116 6.53 35.82 -0.64
N GLY A 117 6.02 36.04 0.57
CA GLY A 117 6.06 37.33 1.25
C GLY A 117 4.97 37.52 2.28
N ILE A 118 5.09 38.63 3.02
CA ILE A 118 4.12 39.10 4.01
C ILE A 118 3.54 40.42 3.55
N TYR A 119 2.22 40.55 3.59
CA TYR A 119 1.48 41.69 3.06
C TYR A 119 0.47 42.20 4.07
N GLU A 120 0.10 43.48 4.00
CA GLU A 120 -0.95 44.02 4.87
C GLU A 120 -2.35 43.59 4.42
N MET A 121 -3.17 43.19 5.38
CA MET A 121 -4.62 43.17 5.19
C MET A 121 -5.13 44.61 5.08
N LEU A 122 -6.29 44.78 4.47
CA LEU A 122 -6.97 46.07 4.38
C LEU A 122 -8.19 46.10 5.29
N TRP A 123 -8.65 47.29 5.63
CA TRP A 123 -9.93 47.51 6.29
C TRP A 123 -10.53 48.85 5.88
N ASP A 124 -11.86 48.96 5.97
CA ASP A 124 -12.58 50.19 5.67
C ASP A 124 -13.18 50.76 6.96
N CYS A 125 -13.08 52.08 7.14
CA CYS A 125 -13.58 52.73 8.34
C CYS A 125 -15.11 52.85 8.32
N LYS A 126 -15.79 52.10 9.19
CA LYS A 126 -17.27 52.13 9.31
C LYS A 126 -17.87 53.46 9.76
N TYR A 127 -17.06 54.39 10.29
CA TYR A 127 -17.54 55.65 10.85
C TYR A 127 -17.49 56.80 9.84
N CYS A 128 -16.40 56.92 9.07
CA CYS A 128 -16.22 57.99 8.10
C CYS A 128 -16.13 57.53 6.63
N GLY A 129 -16.17 56.21 6.38
CA GLY A 129 -16.16 55.65 5.03
C GLY A 129 -14.78 55.64 4.34
N THR A 130 -13.69 55.99 5.02
CA THR A 130 -12.34 55.90 4.44
C THR A 130 -11.99 54.44 4.16
N THR A 131 -11.69 54.12 2.90
CA THR A 131 -11.41 52.75 2.43
C THR A 131 -9.92 52.44 2.33
N LYS A 132 -9.57 51.15 2.19
CA LYS A 132 -8.21 50.64 1.92
C LYS A 132 -7.18 51.06 2.98
N LEU A 133 -7.59 51.10 4.24
CA LEU A 133 -6.68 51.36 5.35
C LEU A 133 -5.84 50.12 5.63
N LEU A 134 -4.56 50.31 5.89
CA LEU A 134 -3.59 49.25 6.15
C LEU A 134 -3.76 48.63 7.53
N GLY A 135 -3.81 47.30 7.59
CA GLY A 135 -4.25 46.55 8.75
C GLY A 135 -3.27 46.53 9.93
N LYS A 136 -1.98 46.58 9.64
CA LYS A 136 -0.88 46.72 10.60
C LYS A 136 -0.56 48.19 10.83
N THR A 137 -0.43 48.98 9.77
CA THR A 137 0.01 50.38 9.85
C THR A 137 -1.06 51.32 10.42
N HIS A 138 -2.33 51.18 10.02
CA HIS A 138 -3.43 52.04 10.46
C HIS A 138 -4.33 51.32 11.47
N LYS A 139 -3.86 51.15 12.73
CA LYS A 139 -4.69 50.64 13.84
C LYS A 139 -5.83 51.59 14.22
N PHE A 140 -5.69 52.86 13.86
CA PHE A 140 -6.73 53.89 13.97
C PHE A 140 -6.89 54.57 12.61
N CYS A 141 -8.11 54.99 12.30
CA CYS A 141 -8.38 55.76 11.09
C CYS A 141 -7.67 57.12 11.19
N PRO A 142 -6.79 57.48 10.23
CA PRO A 142 -6.08 58.76 10.26
C PRO A 142 -7.00 59.97 10.03
N VAL A 143 -8.21 59.75 9.50
CA VAL A 143 -9.17 60.82 9.19
C VAL A 143 -10.04 61.18 10.40
N CYS A 144 -10.63 60.17 11.08
CA CYS A 144 -11.58 60.40 12.16
C CYS A 144 -11.15 59.86 13.53
N GLY A 145 -10.00 59.18 13.63
CA GLY A 145 -9.48 58.60 14.88
C GLY A 145 -10.20 57.32 15.34
N ALA A 146 -11.17 56.82 14.57
CA ALA A 146 -11.88 55.59 14.91
C ALA A 146 -10.93 54.38 14.99
N GLN A 147 -11.17 53.49 15.97
CA GLN A 147 -10.39 52.26 16.13
C GLN A 147 -10.70 51.27 15.00
N GLN A 148 -9.68 50.55 14.54
CA GLN A 148 -9.85 49.43 13.62
C GLN A 148 -10.65 48.29 14.26
N ASP A 149 -11.54 47.70 13.48
CA ASP A 149 -12.25 46.48 13.83
C ASP A 149 -11.59 45.30 13.10
N ALA A 150 -10.89 44.44 13.85
CA ALA A 150 -10.12 43.34 13.25
C ALA A 150 -11.00 42.30 12.53
N SER A 151 -12.28 42.19 12.89
CA SER A 151 -13.22 41.27 12.23
C SER A 151 -13.64 41.72 10.82
N TRP A 152 -13.47 43.02 10.55
CA TRP A 152 -13.72 43.67 9.25
C TRP A 152 -12.44 43.86 8.43
N ARG A 153 -11.32 43.27 8.85
CA ARG A 153 -10.15 43.15 7.98
C ARG A 153 -10.47 42.22 6.82
N TYR A 154 -9.91 42.58 5.67
CA TYR A 154 -10.06 41.84 4.45
C TYR A 154 -8.77 41.75 3.69
N PHE A 155 -8.82 40.80 2.81
CA PHE A 155 -7.74 40.28 2.04
C PHE A 155 -7.71 41.07 0.69
N PRO A 156 -6.66 41.86 0.40
CA PRO A 156 -6.59 42.71 -0.80
C PRO A 156 -6.54 41.90 -2.10
N SER A 157 -6.81 42.52 -3.25
CA SER A 157 -6.46 41.91 -4.53
C SER A 157 -4.94 41.86 -4.72
N ASP A 158 -4.46 41.08 -5.69
CA ASP A 158 -3.03 41.05 -6.03
C ASP A 158 -2.47 42.40 -6.51
N GLU A 159 -3.33 43.28 -7.03
CA GLU A 159 -2.97 44.63 -7.49
C GLU A 159 -2.94 45.65 -6.35
N GLU A 160 -3.64 45.37 -5.25
CA GLU A 160 -3.79 46.27 -4.11
C GLU A 160 -2.96 45.87 -2.88
N LYS A 161 -2.34 44.68 -2.90
CA LYS A 161 -1.54 44.19 -1.76
C LYS A 161 -0.28 45.02 -1.58
N ILE A 162 -0.01 45.38 -0.33
CA ILE A 162 1.18 46.15 0.06
C ILE A 162 2.08 45.25 0.89
N ALA A 163 3.31 45.02 0.40
CA ALA A 163 4.28 44.18 1.08
C ALA A 163 4.81 44.86 2.35
N VAL A 164 4.92 44.10 3.44
CA VAL A 164 5.55 44.54 4.68
C VAL A 164 6.99 44.07 4.68
N LYS A 165 7.92 45.02 4.54
CA LYS A 165 9.35 44.74 4.65
C LYS A 165 9.72 44.46 6.10
N ASP A 166 10.61 43.49 6.32
CA ASP A 166 11.17 43.14 7.63
C ASP A 166 10.12 42.87 8.72
N HIS A 167 9.01 42.22 8.35
CA HIS A 167 7.95 41.89 9.30
C HIS A 167 8.46 40.91 10.37
N VAL A 168 8.50 41.37 11.62
CA VAL A 168 8.74 40.52 12.79
C VAL A 168 7.39 40.08 13.35
N TYR A 169 7.04 38.81 13.16
CA TYR A 169 5.83 38.25 13.73
C TYR A 169 6.02 37.93 15.21
N VAL A 170 5.23 38.58 16.06
CA VAL A 170 5.29 38.46 17.54
C VAL A 170 4.02 37.84 18.12
N GLY A 171 3.25 37.14 17.30
CA GLY A 171 1.90 36.65 17.61
C GLY A 171 0.81 37.54 17.03
N ALA A 172 -0.43 37.01 17.00
CA ALA A 172 -1.60 37.76 16.57
C ALA A 172 -1.85 38.97 17.49
N ASP A 173 -2.49 40.01 16.97
CA ASP A 173 -2.92 41.13 17.81
C ASP A 173 -3.85 40.62 18.93
N LYS A 174 -3.87 41.33 20.04
CA LYS A 174 -4.80 41.16 21.15
C LYS A 174 -5.78 42.32 21.19
N VAL A 175 -7.01 42.06 21.65
CA VAL A 175 -8.00 43.10 21.93
C VAL A 175 -7.89 43.48 23.40
N CYS A 176 -7.52 44.73 23.68
CA CYS A 176 -7.41 45.22 25.04
C CYS A 176 -8.77 45.21 25.74
N PRO A 177 -8.94 44.52 26.88
CA PRO A 177 -10.24 44.39 27.55
C PRO A 177 -10.76 45.71 28.15
N ALA A 178 -9.88 46.69 28.39
CA ALA A 178 -10.24 47.97 28.99
C ALA A 178 -10.72 49.03 27.98
N CYS A 179 -10.19 49.01 26.75
CA CYS A 179 -10.46 50.07 25.76
C CYS A 179 -10.72 49.57 24.33
N ASN A 180 -10.77 48.25 24.14
CA ASN A 180 -10.98 47.54 22.87
C ASN A 180 -9.96 47.84 21.77
N SER A 181 -8.86 48.53 22.08
CA SER A 181 -7.79 48.79 21.11
C SER A 181 -6.98 47.53 20.81
N LEU A 182 -6.55 47.41 19.56
CA LEU A 182 -5.67 46.35 19.11
C LEU A 182 -4.25 46.60 19.61
N VAL A 183 -3.65 45.57 20.18
CA VAL A 183 -2.34 45.60 20.83
C VAL A 183 -1.50 44.47 20.26
N ALA A 184 -0.20 44.68 20.03
CA ALA A 184 0.68 43.64 19.50
C ALA A 184 0.69 42.39 20.41
N GLY A 185 0.83 41.20 19.83
CA GLY A 185 0.73 39.93 20.56
C GLY A 185 1.69 39.79 21.75
N ASN A 186 2.87 40.40 21.67
CA ASN A 186 3.88 40.38 22.73
C ASN A 186 3.83 41.56 23.71
N ALA A 187 2.90 42.50 23.57
CA ALA A 187 2.85 43.66 24.45
C ALA A 187 2.18 43.31 25.80
N GLU A 188 2.86 43.64 26.89
CA GLU A 188 2.39 43.40 28.26
C GLU A 188 1.35 44.43 28.73
N PHE A 189 1.44 45.66 28.20
CA PHE A 189 0.55 46.77 28.53
C PHE A 189 -0.03 47.41 27.27
N CYS A 190 -1.27 47.89 27.37
CA CYS A 190 -1.90 48.63 26.28
C CYS A 190 -1.21 49.99 26.11
N GLY A 191 -0.61 50.24 24.95
CA GLY A 191 0.00 51.54 24.64
C GLY A 191 -0.96 52.74 24.66
N ARG A 192 -2.28 52.51 24.70
CA ARG A 192 -3.29 53.58 24.73
C ARG A 192 -3.80 53.90 26.14
N CYS A 193 -4.18 52.88 26.91
CA CYS A 193 -4.82 53.07 28.23
C CYS A 193 -3.98 52.57 29.40
N GLY A 194 -2.81 51.97 29.15
CA GLY A 194 -1.92 51.42 30.17
C GLY A 194 -2.40 50.12 30.82
N ALA A 195 -3.58 49.60 30.45
CA ALA A 195 -4.11 48.38 31.05
C ALA A 195 -3.22 47.15 30.75
N PRO A 196 -3.03 46.24 31.73
CA PRO A 196 -2.29 45.00 31.51
C PRO A 196 -3.01 44.09 30.49
N GLN A 197 -2.25 43.37 29.67
CA GLN A 197 -2.76 42.49 28.60
C GLN A 197 -2.80 41.01 29.01
N THR A 198 -2.70 40.71 30.31
CA THR A 198 -2.72 39.34 30.84
C THR A 198 -4.02 38.60 30.55
N ALA A 199 -5.14 39.32 30.42
CA ALA A 199 -6.46 38.79 30.09
C ALA A 199 -6.95 39.18 28.68
N ALA A 200 -6.08 39.73 27.83
CA ALA A 200 -6.47 40.19 26.50
C ALA A 200 -6.60 38.99 25.53
N ALA A 201 -7.75 38.89 24.86
CA ALA A 201 -8.02 37.83 23.89
C ALA A 201 -7.30 38.10 22.57
N GLU A 202 -6.75 37.06 21.95
CA GLU A 202 -6.20 37.14 20.60
C GLU A 202 -7.29 37.43 19.56
N VAL A 203 -6.93 38.21 18.54
CA VAL A 203 -7.76 38.46 17.37
C VAL A 203 -7.97 37.16 16.63
N LYS A 204 -9.24 36.89 16.28
CA LYS A 204 -9.60 35.75 15.43
C LYS A 204 -9.04 35.97 14.02
N ARG A 205 -8.23 35.01 13.56
CA ARG A 205 -7.73 34.95 12.19
C ARG A 205 -8.84 34.63 11.19
N GLN A 206 -8.81 35.29 10.04
CA GLN A 206 -9.67 34.98 8.91
C GLN A 206 -9.28 33.64 8.27
N ALA A 207 -10.24 32.98 7.64
CA ALA A 207 -9.99 31.73 6.93
C ALA A 207 -9.00 31.95 5.78
N SER A 208 -8.05 31.03 5.62
CA SER A 208 -7.12 31.08 4.50
C SER A 208 -7.85 30.92 3.17
N ARG A 209 -7.36 31.60 2.14
CA ARG A 209 -7.91 31.52 0.78
C ARG A 209 -6.88 30.94 -0.18
N GLU A 210 -7.36 30.17 -1.14
CA GLU A 210 -6.54 29.42 -2.10
C GLU A 210 -6.91 29.80 -3.53
N ALA A 211 -5.90 29.84 -4.41
CA ALA A 211 -6.05 30.08 -5.83
C ALA A 211 -5.18 29.06 -6.59
N ALA A 212 -5.70 28.52 -7.69
CA ALA A 212 -4.93 27.61 -8.53
C ALA A 212 -3.76 28.35 -9.19
N GLY A 213 -2.72 27.62 -9.59
CA GLY A 213 -1.54 28.19 -10.25
C GLY A 213 -1.91 29.11 -11.42
N GLY A 214 -1.46 30.36 -11.36
CA GLY A 214 -1.72 31.38 -12.38
C GLY A 214 -3.03 32.17 -12.22
N GLN A 215 -3.89 31.83 -11.24
CA GLN A 215 -5.05 32.66 -10.90
C GLN A 215 -4.64 33.81 -9.98
N LYS A 216 -5.14 35.01 -10.25
CA LYS A 216 -4.98 36.17 -9.37
C LYS A 216 -6.01 36.15 -8.26
N PHE A 217 -5.63 36.65 -7.08
CA PHE A 217 -6.59 36.96 -6.03
C PHE A 217 -7.28 38.27 -6.32
N GLU A 218 -8.61 38.21 -6.39
CA GLU A 218 -9.46 39.40 -6.33
C GLU A 218 -9.61 39.90 -4.90
N ARG A 219 -10.11 41.12 -4.75
CA ARG A 219 -10.44 41.70 -3.45
C ARG A 219 -11.49 40.83 -2.77
N GLU A 220 -11.26 40.47 -1.51
CA GLU A 220 -12.22 39.68 -0.74
C GLU A 220 -13.55 40.42 -0.58
N ASP A 221 -14.65 39.71 -0.84
CA ASP A 221 -15.98 40.20 -0.49
C ASP A 221 -16.27 39.91 0.99
N LEU A 222 -16.00 40.91 1.81
CA LEU A 222 -16.25 40.91 3.25
C LEU A 222 -17.68 40.52 3.61
N VAL A 223 -18.65 41.07 2.88
CA VAL A 223 -20.06 40.88 3.18
C VAL A 223 -20.43 39.43 2.88
N ALA A 224 -19.97 38.91 1.74
CA ALA A 224 -20.15 37.51 1.41
C ALA A 224 -19.48 36.58 2.44
N ARG A 225 -18.27 36.89 2.93
CA ARG A 225 -17.61 36.12 3.98
C ARG A 225 -18.41 36.12 5.28
N GLN A 226 -18.80 37.28 5.79
CA GLN A 226 -19.56 37.39 7.04
C GLN A 226 -20.92 36.70 6.94
N MET A 227 -21.59 36.81 5.78
CA MET A 227 -22.82 36.07 5.50
C MET A 227 -22.56 34.56 5.50
N ALA A 228 -21.47 34.10 4.87
CA ALA A 228 -21.12 32.68 4.86
C ALA A 228 -20.75 32.14 6.25
N GLU A 229 -20.14 32.96 7.10
CA GLU A 229 -19.79 32.60 8.48
C GLU A 229 -21.02 32.54 9.40
N THR A 230 -21.99 33.44 9.18
CA THR A 230 -23.22 33.52 9.98
C THR A 230 -24.28 32.51 9.54
N TYR A 231 -24.47 32.35 8.22
CA TYR A 231 -25.58 31.60 7.63
C TYR A 231 -25.12 30.32 6.91
N GLY A 232 -23.82 30.05 6.89
CA GLY A 232 -23.21 29.00 6.06
C GLY A 232 -22.98 29.47 4.62
N PRO A 233 -22.09 28.82 3.86
CA PRO A 233 -21.85 29.16 2.47
C PRO A 233 -23.16 29.11 1.68
N PRO A 234 -23.40 30.06 0.75
CA PRO A 234 -24.59 30.02 -0.09
C PRO A 234 -24.64 28.65 -0.76
N LYS A 235 -25.73 27.91 -0.56
CA LYS A 235 -25.95 26.65 -1.26
C LYS A 235 -25.96 26.99 -2.74
N THR A 236 -24.83 26.77 -3.42
CA THR A 236 -24.79 26.75 -4.87
C THR A 236 -25.96 25.88 -5.30
N LYS A 237 -26.78 26.38 -6.23
CA LYS A 237 -27.91 25.62 -6.77
C LYS A 237 -27.33 24.44 -7.53
N VAL A 238 -26.99 23.38 -6.79
CA VAL A 238 -26.75 22.07 -7.35
C VAL A 238 -28.07 21.73 -8.03
N LYS A 239 -28.04 21.71 -9.37
CA LYS A 239 -29.09 21.14 -10.23
C LYS A 239 -29.72 19.97 -9.49
N PRO A 240 -31.04 19.95 -9.21
CA PRO A 240 -31.62 19.16 -8.12
C PRO A 240 -31.16 17.71 -8.26
N SER A 241 -30.14 17.35 -7.47
CA SER A 241 -29.72 15.97 -7.39
C SER A 241 -30.80 15.28 -6.56
N ARG A 242 -31.29 14.15 -7.09
CA ARG A 242 -32.35 13.35 -6.47
C ARG A 242 -32.14 13.31 -4.95
N PRO A 243 -33.19 13.56 -4.16
CA PRO A 243 -33.01 14.00 -2.80
C PRO A 243 -32.22 12.96 -2.00
N LYS A 244 -31.18 13.40 -1.28
CA LYS A 244 -30.13 12.55 -0.67
C LYS A 244 -30.63 11.49 0.32
N TRP A 245 -31.89 11.53 0.75
CA TRP A 245 -32.54 10.49 1.56
C TRP A 245 -32.99 9.29 0.73
N VAL A 246 -33.18 9.44 -0.58
CA VAL A 246 -33.58 8.36 -1.49
C VAL A 246 -32.53 7.22 -1.52
N PRO A 247 -31.21 7.45 -1.63
CA PRO A 247 -30.25 6.35 -1.49
C PRO A 247 -30.16 5.79 -0.07
N PHE A 248 -30.52 6.54 0.97
CA PHE A 248 -30.58 6.02 2.35
C PHE A 248 -31.83 5.18 2.60
N VAL A 249 -32.98 5.54 2.02
CA VAL A 249 -34.22 4.75 2.10
C VAL A 249 -34.13 3.54 1.18
N ILE A 250 -33.63 3.70 -0.05
CA ILE A 250 -33.34 2.56 -0.92
C ILE A 250 -32.26 1.69 -0.28
N GLY A 251 -31.23 2.28 0.32
CA GLY A 251 -30.18 1.56 1.05
C GLY A 251 -30.75 0.80 2.25
N ALA A 252 -31.58 1.42 3.08
CA ALA A 252 -32.21 0.77 4.24
C ALA A 252 -33.23 -0.30 3.84
N VAL A 253 -33.98 -0.08 2.76
CA VAL A 253 -34.90 -1.09 2.19
C VAL A 253 -34.12 -2.24 1.58
N VAL A 254 -33.07 -1.98 0.81
CA VAL A 254 -32.20 -3.02 0.23
C VAL A 254 -31.47 -3.78 1.32
N LEU A 255 -30.94 -3.11 2.34
CA LEU A 255 -30.26 -3.74 3.46
C LEU A 255 -31.25 -4.50 4.35
N GLY A 256 -32.49 -4.01 4.51
CA GLY A 256 -33.58 -4.73 5.16
C GLY A 256 -34.04 -5.96 4.36
N VAL A 257 -34.14 -5.85 3.04
CA VAL A 257 -34.46 -6.98 2.15
C VAL A 257 -33.32 -7.99 2.12
N ILE A 258 -32.06 -7.54 2.09
CA ILE A 258 -30.88 -8.42 2.19
C ILE A 258 -30.85 -9.07 3.57
N ALA A 259 -31.05 -8.35 4.66
CA ALA A 259 -31.09 -8.92 6.00
C ALA A 259 -32.24 -9.91 6.18
N PHE A 260 -33.42 -9.62 5.62
CA PHE A 260 -34.56 -10.53 5.62
C PHE A 260 -34.31 -11.74 4.72
N ALA A 261 -33.72 -11.57 3.54
CA ALA A 261 -33.36 -12.66 2.65
C ALA A 261 -32.30 -13.55 3.30
N LEU A 262 -31.26 -12.98 3.93
CA LEU A 262 -30.26 -13.71 4.70
C LEU A 262 -30.92 -14.43 5.88
N PHE A 263 -31.78 -13.77 6.64
CA PHE A 263 -32.53 -14.43 7.74
C PHE A 263 -33.38 -15.59 7.23
N ALA A 264 -34.12 -15.41 6.13
CA ALA A 264 -34.93 -16.48 5.54
C ALA A 264 -34.06 -17.65 5.04
N ILE A 265 -32.90 -17.37 4.43
CA ILE A 265 -31.93 -18.38 3.98
C ILE A 265 -31.33 -19.16 5.16
N PHE A 266 -31.06 -18.50 6.30
CA PHE A 266 -30.43 -19.13 7.47
C PHE A 266 -31.42 -19.67 8.51
N ALA A 267 -32.71 -19.36 8.40
CA ALA A 267 -33.73 -19.87 9.32
C ALA A 267 -33.90 -21.39 9.16
N LYS A 268 -33.92 -22.10 10.29
CA LYS A 268 -34.05 -23.56 10.34
C LYS A 268 -35.22 -23.95 11.23
N ARG A 269 -35.96 -24.98 10.84
CA ARG A 269 -37.02 -25.62 11.65
C ARG A 269 -36.50 -26.90 12.28
N GLU A 270 -37.01 -27.24 13.46
CA GLU A 270 -36.72 -28.53 14.10
C GLU A 270 -37.56 -29.63 13.46
N GLN A 271 -36.93 -30.76 13.19
CA GLN A 271 -37.55 -31.95 12.62
C GLN A 271 -37.08 -33.18 13.40
N THR A 272 -37.94 -34.19 13.45
CA THR A 272 -37.58 -35.52 13.95
C THR A 272 -37.71 -36.53 12.82
N GLY A 273 -36.76 -37.45 12.75
CA GLY A 273 -36.73 -38.51 11.74
C GLY A 273 -35.96 -39.72 12.25
N TYR A 274 -36.23 -40.88 11.65
CA TYR A 274 -35.57 -42.13 11.97
C TYR A 274 -34.74 -42.63 10.79
N VAL A 275 -33.68 -43.36 11.07
CA VAL A 275 -32.77 -43.86 10.03
C VAL A 275 -33.40 -45.02 9.27
N THR A 276 -33.49 -44.89 7.94
CA THR A 276 -34.05 -45.90 7.04
C THR A 276 -33.03 -46.52 6.11
N ALA A 277 -31.97 -45.81 5.76
CA ALA A 277 -30.90 -46.33 4.91
C ALA A 277 -29.55 -45.75 5.29
N PHE A 278 -28.50 -46.46 4.88
CA PHE A 278 -27.11 -46.11 5.11
C PHE A 278 -26.38 -46.26 3.78
N ASN A 279 -25.68 -45.22 3.36
CA ASN A 279 -24.89 -45.18 2.14
C ASN A 279 -23.47 -44.73 2.48
N TRP A 280 -22.49 -45.17 1.69
CA TRP A 280 -21.13 -44.69 1.77
C TRP A 280 -20.62 -44.36 0.36
N GLU A 281 -19.69 -43.42 0.28
CA GLU A 281 -18.97 -43.05 -0.93
C GLU A 281 -17.50 -42.82 -0.57
N ARG A 282 -16.60 -43.39 -1.36
CA ARG A 282 -15.14 -43.21 -1.24
C ARG A 282 -14.56 -42.87 -2.60
N THR A 283 -13.77 -41.81 -2.62
CA THR A 283 -13.21 -41.20 -3.84
C THR A 283 -11.69 -41.09 -3.73
N ILE A 284 -11.00 -41.54 -4.75
CA ILE A 284 -9.55 -41.37 -4.90
C ILE A 284 -9.30 -40.32 -5.99
N ASN A 285 -8.68 -39.20 -5.63
CA ASN A 285 -8.30 -38.15 -6.56
C ASN A 285 -6.98 -38.52 -7.25
N ILE A 286 -6.96 -38.43 -8.57
CA ILE A 286 -5.85 -38.88 -9.40
C ILE A 286 -5.32 -37.69 -10.19
N GLU A 287 -4.02 -37.44 -10.02
CA GLU A 287 -3.26 -36.50 -10.83
C GLU A 287 -2.58 -37.22 -11.98
N ARG A 288 -2.39 -36.49 -13.09
CA ARG A 288 -1.57 -36.92 -14.22
C ARG A 288 -0.43 -35.93 -14.42
N PHE A 289 0.74 -36.47 -14.73
CA PHE A 289 1.89 -35.67 -15.12
C PHE A 289 1.78 -35.32 -16.60
N SER A 290 1.60 -34.04 -16.91
CA SER A 290 1.35 -33.57 -18.27
C SER A 290 2.04 -32.25 -18.57
N ALA A 291 2.23 -31.98 -19.86
CA ALA A 291 2.69 -30.70 -20.36
C ALA A 291 1.58 -29.65 -20.17
N VAL A 292 1.89 -28.59 -19.41
CA VAL A 292 0.99 -27.45 -19.17
C VAL A 292 1.59 -26.22 -19.83
N ALA A 293 0.77 -25.49 -20.58
CA ALA A 293 1.16 -24.22 -21.16
C ALA A 293 1.26 -23.14 -20.07
N GLY A 294 2.35 -22.38 -20.08
CA GLY A 294 2.58 -21.25 -19.19
C GLY A 294 3.03 -20.02 -19.97
N SER A 295 2.80 -18.84 -19.41
CA SER A 295 3.33 -17.58 -19.93
C SER A 295 3.68 -16.64 -18.78
N GLY A 296 4.70 -15.82 -18.97
CA GLY A 296 5.14 -14.84 -17.98
C GLY A 296 6.40 -14.12 -18.40
N LEU A 297 6.93 -13.26 -17.53
CA LEU A 297 8.23 -12.63 -17.76
C LEU A 297 9.31 -13.70 -17.92
N CYS A 298 10.16 -13.55 -18.93
CA CYS A 298 11.23 -14.51 -19.19
C CYS A 298 12.20 -14.66 -17.99
N SER A 299 12.32 -13.64 -17.14
CA SER A 299 13.15 -13.63 -15.94
C SER A 299 12.66 -14.57 -14.83
N VAL A 300 11.37 -14.90 -14.80
CA VAL A 300 10.76 -15.77 -13.78
C VAL A 300 10.32 -17.12 -14.35
N MET A 301 10.67 -17.41 -15.59
CA MET A 301 10.34 -18.67 -16.25
C MET A 301 10.98 -19.85 -15.50
N PRO A 302 10.23 -20.95 -15.25
CA PRO A 302 10.78 -22.15 -14.62
C PRO A 302 11.97 -22.73 -15.41
N ALA A 303 13.00 -23.20 -14.71
CA ALA A 303 14.21 -23.73 -15.33
C ALA A 303 13.95 -25.01 -16.15
N ASP A 304 12.88 -25.74 -15.85
CA ASP A 304 12.46 -26.97 -16.55
C ASP A 304 11.42 -26.73 -17.66
N ALA A 305 11.16 -25.46 -18.00
CA ALA A 305 10.32 -25.09 -19.12
C ALA A 305 10.99 -25.39 -20.48
N TYR A 306 10.19 -25.73 -21.48
CA TYR A 306 10.64 -26.06 -22.83
C TYR A 306 9.66 -25.51 -23.87
N SER A 307 9.98 -25.66 -25.16
CA SER A 307 9.18 -25.09 -26.26
C SER A 307 8.91 -23.58 -26.08
N VAL A 308 9.96 -22.85 -25.71
CA VAL A 308 9.86 -21.43 -25.35
C VAL A 308 9.76 -20.56 -26.61
N SER A 309 8.77 -19.69 -26.65
CA SER A 309 8.71 -18.56 -27.58
C SER A 309 8.77 -17.24 -26.80
N ARG A 310 9.34 -16.21 -27.41
CA ARG A 310 9.63 -14.93 -26.76
C ARG A 310 9.02 -13.79 -27.56
N SER A 311 8.29 -12.91 -26.91
CA SER A 311 7.75 -11.67 -27.47
C SER A 311 8.18 -10.47 -26.62
N TYR A 312 8.24 -9.29 -27.23
CA TYR A 312 8.56 -8.04 -26.52
C TYR A 312 7.30 -7.19 -26.44
N GLU A 313 6.78 -7.04 -25.23
CA GLU A 313 5.44 -6.52 -24.99
C GLU A 313 5.46 -5.57 -23.79
N GLN A 314 4.41 -4.77 -23.66
CA GLN A 314 4.25 -3.90 -22.50
C GLN A 314 3.81 -4.77 -21.30
N VAL A 315 4.65 -4.83 -20.27
CA VAL A 315 4.43 -5.66 -19.07
C VAL A 315 3.93 -4.85 -17.87
N GLY A 316 3.96 -3.52 -17.97
CA GLY A 316 3.44 -2.64 -16.94
C GLY A 316 3.65 -1.16 -17.25
N SER A 317 3.63 -0.36 -16.19
CA SER A 317 4.00 1.04 -16.22
C SER A 317 4.76 1.45 -14.96
N ARG A 318 5.53 2.53 -15.06
CA ARG A 318 6.23 3.15 -13.93
C ARG A 318 5.86 4.62 -13.84
N GLN A 319 5.74 5.12 -12.61
CA GLN A 319 5.54 6.55 -12.36
C GLN A 319 6.88 7.26 -12.35
N VAL A 320 6.99 8.34 -13.11
CA VAL A 320 8.20 9.18 -13.19
C VAL A 320 7.82 10.62 -12.85
N PRO A 321 8.61 11.35 -12.04
CA PRO A 321 8.37 12.75 -11.74
C PRO A 321 8.26 13.59 -13.03
N ASP A 322 7.22 14.42 -13.11
CA ASP A 322 6.86 15.25 -14.26
C ASP A 322 6.51 16.69 -13.83
N GLY A 323 7.40 17.28 -13.04
CA GLY A 323 7.26 18.64 -12.49
C GLY A 323 6.38 18.70 -11.25
N GLU A 324 5.89 19.90 -10.94
CA GLU A 324 5.06 20.18 -9.77
C GLU A 324 3.85 21.03 -10.16
N ASP A 325 2.70 20.75 -9.54
CA ASP A 325 1.52 21.59 -9.60
C ASP A 325 1.51 22.52 -8.39
N CYS A 326 1.67 23.82 -8.63
CA CYS A 326 1.70 24.83 -7.58
C CYS A 326 0.36 25.58 -7.49
N SER A 327 -0.06 25.88 -6.27
CA SER A 327 -1.19 26.73 -5.93
C SER A 327 -0.74 27.84 -4.98
N MET A 328 -1.51 28.92 -4.93
CA MET A 328 -1.27 30.04 -4.04
C MET A 328 -2.23 29.98 -2.87
N ARG A 329 -1.74 30.22 -1.66
CA ARG A 329 -2.53 30.27 -0.44
C ARG A 329 -2.20 31.54 0.34
N GLN A 330 -3.21 32.23 0.84
CA GLN A 330 -3.01 33.39 1.71
C GLN A 330 -3.52 33.07 3.11
N VAL A 331 -2.66 33.25 4.10
CA VAL A 331 -2.89 32.88 5.51
C VAL A 331 -2.83 34.14 6.38
N ASP A 332 -3.94 34.47 7.04
CA ASP A 332 -3.99 35.59 7.98
C ASP A 332 -3.12 35.29 9.22
N LEU A 333 -2.24 36.22 9.57
CA LEU A 333 -1.38 36.15 10.75
C LEU A 333 -2.03 36.75 12.00
N GLY A 334 -3.14 37.48 11.85
CA GLY A 334 -3.94 38.05 12.93
C GLY A 334 -3.43 39.38 13.49
N ASP A 335 -2.24 39.84 13.09
CA ASP A 335 -1.66 41.13 13.48
C ASP A 335 -1.95 42.26 12.48
N GLY A 336 -2.82 42.00 11.51
CA GLY A 336 -3.15 42.90 10.41
C GLY A 336 -2.35 42.64 9.14
N THR A 337 -1.51 41.60 9.11
CA THR A 337 -0.85 41.10 7.91
C THR A 337 -1.27 39.67 7.58
N PHE A 338 -0.97 39.24 6.36
CA PHE A 338 -1.12 37.87 5.92
C PHE A 338 0.16 37.40 5.22
N ARG A 339 0.42 36.09 5.30
CA ARG A 339 1.49 35.42 4.56
C ARG A 339 0.95 34.87 3.25
N GLN A 340 1.68 35.09 2.17
CA GLN A 340 1.43 34.43 0.89
C GLN A 340 2.33 33.19 0.78
N GLU A 341 1.71 32.04 0.59
CA GLU A 341 2.36 30.73 0.51
C GLU A 341 2.13 30.13 -0.87
N ARG A 342 3.20 29.68 -1.53
CA ARG A 342 3.11 28.85 -2.74
C ARG A 342 3.22 27.39 -2.33
N VAL A 343 2.16 26.62 -2.53
CA VAL A 343 2.06 25.21 -2.16
C VAL A 343 2.21 24.38 -3.43
N CYS A 344 3.32 23.66 -3.56
CA CYS A 344 3.62 22.82 -4.71
C CYS A 344 3.52 21.33 -4.37
N VAL A 345 2.91 20.56 -5.26
CA VAL A 345 2.74 19.10 -5.15
C VAL A 345 3.40 18.43 -6.35
N PRO A 346 4.21 17.37 -6.18
CA PRO A 346 4.82 16.69 -7.30
C PRO A 346 3.76 16.06 -8.19
N ARG A 347 3.95 16.20 -9.50
CA ARG A 347 3.13 15.59 -10.53
C ARG A 347 3.89 14.41 -11.11
N TYR A 348 3.20 13.30 -11.33
CA TYR A 348 3.79 12.10 -11.92
C TYR A 348 3.12 11.76 -13.24
N ARG A 349 3.91 11.24 -14.17
CA ARG A 349 3.40 10.65 -15.40
C ARG A 349 3.71 9.16 -15.47
N SER A 350 2.78 8.41 -16.05
CA SER A 350 2.91 6.97 -16.26
C SER A 350 3.65 6.69 -17.56
N GLU A 351 4.84 6.10 -17.47
CA GLU A 351 5.59 5.61 -18.63
C GLU A 351 5.42 4.10 -18.80
N PRO A 352 5.16 3.58 -20.02
CA PRO A 352 5.04 2.14 -20.25
C PRO A 352 6.39 1.44 -20.02
N VAL A 353 6.35 0.28 -19.36
CA VAL A 353 7.51 -0.59 -19.18
C VAL A 353 7.34 -1.79 -20.09
N TYR A 354 8.31 -1.99 -20.97
CA TYR A 354 8.38 -3.13 -21.88
C TYR A 354 9.39 -4.14 -21.36
N ASP A 355 9.06 -5.41 -21.48
CA ASP A 355 9.97 -6.50 -21.20
C ASP A 355 9.61 -7.71 -22.08
N TYR A 356 10.44 -8.74 -21.99
CA TYR A 356 10.24 -9.96 -22.73
C TYR A 356 9.30 -10.91 -21.98
N VAL A 357 8.21 -11.26 -22.64
CA VAL A 357 7.27 -12.28 -22.20
C VAL A 357 7.63 -13.58 -22.91
N CYS A 358 7.80 -14.64 -22.14
CA CYS A 358 8.06 -15.98 -22.62
C CYS A 358 6.78 -16.81 -22.49
N SER A 359 6.35 -17.44 -23.57
CA SER A 359 5.35 -18.52 -23.53
C SER A 359 6.08 -19.86 -23.68
N TYR A 360 5.68 -20.85 -22.89
CA TYR A 360 6.43 -22.09 -22.74
C TYR A 360 5.52 -23.25 -22.35
N MET A 361 6.03 -24.46 -22.48
CA MET A 361 5.45 -25.68 -21.93
C MET A 361 6.26 -26.12 -20.71
N VAL A 362 5.58 -26.64 -19.70
CA VAL A 362 6.23 -27.13 -18.49
C VAL A 362 5.49 -28.34 -17.94
N ASN A 363 6.23 -29.37 -17.52
CA ASN A 363 5.62 -30.60 -17.06
C ASN A 363 5.25 -30.50 -15.59
N ARG A 364 3.95 -30.65 -15.28
CA ARG A 364 3.43 -30.53 -13.91
C ARG A 364 2.43 -31.64 -13.64
N TRP A 365 2.31 -32.04 -12.37
CA TRP A 365 1.20 -32.84 -11.91
C TRP A 365 -0.05 -31.96 -11.84
N GLY A 366 -1.13 -32.41 -12.46
CA GLY A 366 -2.42 -31.74 -12.41
C GLY A 366 -3.55 -32.75 -12.27
N TYR A 367 -4.69 -32.31 -11.74
CA TYR A 367 -5.87 -33.15 -11.63
C TYR A 367 -6.23 -33.76 -12.99
N SER A 368 -6.51 -35.06 -13.01
CA SER A 368 -6.92 -35.77 -14.22
C SER A 368 -8.29 -36.40 -14.10
N ARG A 369 -8.53 -37.17 -13.04
CA ARG A 369 -9.79 -37.90 -12.82
C ARG A 369 -9.92 -38.32 -11.36
N SER A 370 -11.05 -38.91 -11.02
CA SER A 370 -11.25 -39.63 -9.77
C SER A 370 -11.68 -41.08 -10.02
N ALA A 371 -11.43 -41.94 -9.04
CA ALA A 371 -12.01 -43.28 -8.96
C ALA A 371 -12.94 -43.33 -7.77
N ASN A 372 -14.18 -43.76 -7.97
CA ASN A 372 -15.23 -43.71 -6.96
C ASN A 372 -15.73 -45.14 -6.66
N ALA A 373 -16.02 -45.41 -5.39
CA ALA A 373 -16.79 -46.56 -4.95
C ALA A 373 -17.92 -46.07 -4.03
N SER A 374 -19.10 -46.66 -4.19
CA SER A 374 -20.24 -46.39 -3.32
C SER A 374 -21.03 -47.66 -3.07
N GLY A 375 -21.74 -47.69 -1.95
CA GLY A 375 -22.53 -48.85 -1.55
C GLY A 375 -23.48 -48.56 -0.41
N ALA A 376 -24.39 -49.49 -0.19
CA ALA A 376 -25.21 -49.53 1.02
C ALA A 376 -24.42 -50.17 2.18
N ARG A 377 -24.94 -50.12 3.40
CA ARG A 377 -24.24 -50.63 4.60
C ARG A 377 -23.99 -52.13 4.61
N GLU A 378 -24.79 -52.90 3.87
CA GLU A 378 -24.58 -54.34 3.71
C GLU A 378 -23.30 -54.66 2.94
N GLN A 379 -22.76 -53.67 2.20
CA GLN A 379 -21.49 -53.75 1.50
C GLN A 379 -20.42 -53.04 2.32
N THR A 380 -19.44 -53.79 2.82
CA THR A 380 -18.32 -53.23 3.60
C THR A 380 -17.62 -52.10 2.82
N PRO A 381 -17.47 -50.89 3.39
CA PRO A 381 -16.82 -49.78 2.71
C PRO A 381 -15.42 -50.13 2.22
N ALA A 382 -15.23 -50.09 0.90
CA ALA A 382 -13.98 -50.45 0.23
C ALA A 382 -13.48 -49.28 -0.63
N TRP A 383 -12.16 -49.17 -0.77
CA TRP A 383 -11.57 -48.22 -1.71
C TRP A 383 -11.65 -48.79 -3.14
N PRO A 384 -12.01 -47.97 -4.15
CA PRO A 384 -11.97 -48.41 -5.54
C PRO A 384 -10.53 -48.70 -5.97
N ASP A 385 -10.34 -49.63 -6.92
CA ASP A 385 -9.05 -49.76 -7.61
C ASP A 385 -8.91 -48.62 -8.63
N PRO A 386 -7.98 -47.66 -8.42
CA PRO A 386 -7.83 -46.52 -9.30
C PRO A 386 -7.30 -46.88 -10.69
N ARG A 387 -6.72 -48.08 -10.88
CA ARG A 387 -6.05 -48.50 -12.13
C ARG A 387 -5.11 -47.40 -12.67
N LEU A 388 -4.19 -46.97 -11.81
CA LEU A 388 -3.25 -45.89 -12.14
C LEU A 388 -2.36 -46.30 -13.31
N ASN A 389 -2.13 -45.38 -14.24
CA ASN A 389 -1.08 -45.55 -15.23
C ASN A 389 0.30 -45.32 -14.60
N THR A 390 0.90 -46.39 -14.08
CA THR A 390 2.24 -46.37 -13.45
C THR A 390 3.33 -46.97 -14.33
N SER A 391 3.01 -47.36 -15.57
CA SER A 391 3.96 -47.99 -16.49
C SER A 391 3.92 -47.31 -17.86
N THR A 392 4.70 -46.24 -18.00
CA THR A 392 5.02 -45.62 -19.29
C THR A 392 6.37 -46.14 -19.80
N ALA A 393 6.66 -45.96 -21.09
CA ALA A 393 7.93 -46.41 -21.69
C ALA A 393 9.20 -45.83 -21.01
N GLY A 394 9.08 -44.67 -20.35
CA GLY A 394 10.15 -44.06 -19.53
C GLY A 394 10.08 -44.36 -18.03
N GLY A 395 9.13 -45.18 -17.57
CA GLY A 395 8.85 -45.44 -16.16
C GLY A 395 8.15 -44.28 -15.42
N CYS A 396 7.38 -44.62 -14.38
CA CYS A 396 6.75 -43.65 -13.49
C CYS A 396 7.39 -43.75 -12.11
N THR A 397 8.41 -42.94 -11.86
CA THR A 397 9.02 -42.81 -10.53
C THR A 397 8.61 -41.50 -9.89
N SER A 398 8.59 -41.44 -8.56
CA SER A 398 8.30 -40.18 -7.83
C SER A 398 9.33 -39.10 -8.11
N THR A 399 10.57 -39.47 -8.41
CA THR A 399 11.70 -38.56 -8.64
C THR A 399 11.78 -38.08 -10.10
N PHE A 400 11.46 -38.95 -11.06
CA PHE A 400 11.47 -38.64 -12.49
C PHE A 400 10.18 -39.17 -13.13
N PRO A 401 9.07 -38.40 -13.05
CA PRO A 401 7.84 -38.79 -13.70
C PRO A 401 7.94 -38.58 -15.21
N SER A 402 7.52 -39.60 -15.98
CA SER A 402 7.33 -39.47 -17.42
C SER A 402 5.95 -38.87 -17.73
N LEU A 403 5.81 -38.26 -18.91
CA LEU A 403 4.52 -37.76 -19.38
C LEU A 403 3.49 -38.90 -19.43
N GLY A 404 2.29 -38.63 -18.89
CA GLY A 404 1.19 -39.58 -18.84
C GLY A 404 1.15 -40.46 -17.59
N CYS A 405 2.15 -40.38 -16.71
CA CYS A 405 2.12 -41.04 -15.41
C CYS A 405 0.96 -40.52 -14.56
N GLU A 406 0.31 -41.42 -13.83
CA GLU A 406 -0.75 -41.10 -12.87
C GLU A 406 -0.29 -41.40 -11.45
N ARG A 407 -0.75 -40.56 -10.50
CA ARG A 407 -0.55 -40.79 -9.07
C ARG A 407 -1.81 -40.41 -8.29
N GLU A 408 -1.94 -40.99 -7.12
CA GLU A 408 -2.92 -40.56 -6.14
C GLU A 408 -2.49 -39.22 -5.52
N SER A 409 -3.41 -38.25 -5.48
CA SER A 409 -3.19 -36.94 -4.84
C SER A 409 -3.94 -36.82 -3.51
N GLY A 410 -5.00 -37.61 -3.32
CA GLY A 410 -5.72 -37.68 -2.05
C GLY A 410 -6.91 -38.62 -2.08
N ARG A 411 -7.47 -38.86 -0.90
CA ARG A 411 -8.66 -39.69 -0.69
C ARG A 411 -9.73 -38.90 0.06
N ASP A 412 -10.96 -39.05 -0.38
CA ASP A 412 -12.15 -38.49 0.27
C ASP A 412 -13.12 -39.62 0.62
N GLU A 413 -13.77 -39.53 1.77
CA GLU A 413 -14.80 -40.48 2.20
C GLU A 413 -16.01 -39.75 2.79
N ARG A 414 -17.19 -40.27 2.51
CA ARG A 414 -18.48 -39.77 3.01
C ARG A 414 -19.34 -40.93 3.45
N TYR A 415 -19.87 -40.83 4.66
CA TYR A 415 -20.79 -41.81 5.22
C TYR A 415 -22.11 -41.14 5.50
N MET A 416 -23.15 -41.62 4.84
CA MET A 416 -24.44 -40.95 4.74
C MET A 416 -25.52 -41.82 5.37
N ILE A 417 -26.39 -41.19 6.14
CA ILE A 417 -27.65 -41.78 6.61
C ILE A 417 -28.83 -41.12 5.91
N THR A 418 -29.84 -41.91 5.58
CA THR A 418 -31.13 -41.41 5.12
C THR A 418 -32.10 -41.42 6.29
N LEU A 419 -32.60 -40.24 6.64
CA LEU A 419 -33.58 -40.01 7.70
C LEU A 419 -34.95 -39.85 7.04
N LYS A 420 -35.92 -40.67 7.45
CA LYS A 420 -37.32 -40.52 7.05
C LYS A 420 -38.11 -39.86 8.18
N THR A 421 -38.96 -38.91 7.82
CA THR A 421 -39.85 -38.24 8.79
C THR A 421 -41.28 -38.76 8.70
N GLY A 422 -42.13 -38.39 9.65
CA GLY A 422 -43.55 -38.79 9.68
C GLY A 422 -44.39 -38.28 8.50
N GLU A 423 -43.89 -37.30 7.73
CA GLU A 423 -44.56 -36.71 6.56
C GLU A 423 -44.04 -37.28 5.22
N ASP A 424 -43.41 -38.46 5.23
CA ASP A 424 -42.74 -39.13 4.09
C ASP A 424 -41.51 -38.40 3.49
N ASP A 425 -41.16 -37.20 3.98
CA ASP A 425 -39.93 -36.50 3.58
C ASP A 425 -38.68 -37.30 3.98
N THR A 426 -37.69 -37.33 3.09
CA THR A 426 -36.38 -37.97 3.29
C THR A 426 -35.24 -36.95 3.25
N TYR A 427 -34.31 -37.11 4.19
CA TYR A 427 -33.14 -36.23 4.35
C TYR A 427 -31.87 -37.06 4.41
N GLN A 428 -30.83 -36.64 3.71
CA GLN A 428 -29.54 -37.32 3.70
C GLN A 428 -28.52 -36.52 4.50
N CYS A 429 -27.81 -37.20 5.41
CA CYS A 429 -26.81 -36.55 6.24
C CYS A 429 -25.48 -37.28 6.28
N ASP A 430 -24.40 -36.51 6.05
CA ASP A 430 -23.02 -36.93 6.24
C ASP A 430 -22.72 -36.98 7.74
N ILE A 431 -22.24 -38.13 8.22
CA ILE A 431 -21.84 -38.38 9.60
C ILE A 431 -20.45 -39.06 9.65
N PRO A 432 -19.73 -38.98 10.79
CA PRO A 432 -18.45 -39.67 10.93
C PRO A 432 -18.59 -41.20 10.80
N PHE A 433 -17.54 -41.86 10.29
CA PHE A 433 -17.52 -43.32 10.08
C PHE A 433 -17.89 -44.09 11.34
N GLU A 434 -17.30 -43.76 12.48
CA GLU A 434 -17.53 -44.46 13.74
C GLU A 434 -19.00 -44.42 14.17
N VAL A 435 -19.64 -43.25 13.97
CA VAL A 435 -21.07 -43.09 14.25
C VAL A 435 -21.88 -43.92 13.25
N TRP A 436 -21.55 -43.85 11.96
CA TRP A 436 -22.25 -44.59 10.91
C TRP A 436 -22.17 -46.12 11.10
N ASN A 437 -21.01 -46.62 11.52
CA ASN A 437 -20.75 -48.04 11.70
C ASN A 437 -21.57 -48.66 12.84
N ASP A 438 -21.70 -47.93 13.97
CA ASP A 438 -22.31 -48.44 15.20
C ASP A 438 -23.81 -48.10 15.34
N LEU A 439 -24.33 -47.22 14.48
CA LEU A 439 -25.71 -46.73 14.60
C LEU A 439 -26.72 -47.82 14.22
N PRO A 440 -27.74 -48.13 15.05
CA PRO A 440 -28.77 -49.10 14.67
C PRO A 440 -29.71 -48.54 13.59
N VAL A 441 -30.31 -49.43 12.79
CA VAL A 441 -31.45 -49.08 11.93
C VAL A 441 -32.61 -48.61 12.83
N GLU A 442 -33.43 -47.67 12.36
CA GLU A 442 -34.54 -47.05 13.11
C GLU A 442 -34.12 -46.12 14.27
N ALA A 443 -32.82 -45.83 14.43
CA ALA A 443 -32.37 -44.79 15.36
C ALA A 443 -33.05 -43.45 15.06
N SER A 444 -33.65 -42.83 16.07
CA SER A 444 -34.34 -41.53 15.94
C SER A 444 -33.41 -40.37 16.27
N PHE A 445 -33.47 -39.33 15.43
CA PHE A 445 -32.74 -38.08 15.61
C PHE A 445 -33.66 -36.88 15.56
N LYS A 446 -33.33 -35.89 16.39
CA LYS A 446 -33.79 -34.52 16.23
C LYS A 446 -32.73 -33.74 15.47
N PHE A 447 -33.13 -32.98 14.45
CA PHE A 447 -32.21 -32.19 13.64
C PHE A 447 -32.92 -30.98 13.05
N LYS A 448 -32.13 -30.03 12.55
CA LYS A 448 -32.62 -28.79 11.96
C LYS A 448 -32.60 -28.90 10.44
N VAL A 449 -33.65 -28.39 9.80
CA VAL A 449 -33.76 -28.33 8.32
C VAL A 449 -33.92 -26.87 7.91
N SER A 450 -33.19 -26.45 6.87
CA SER A 450 -33.33 -25.09 6.33
C SER A 450 -34.75 -24.88 5.79
N ILE A 451 -35.38 -23.78 6.20
CA ILE A 451 -36.74 -23.43 5.74
C ILE A 451 -36.72 -23.16 4.23
N VAL A 452 -35.65 -22.52 3.75
CA VAL A 452 -35.41 -22.29 2.32
C VAL A 452 -34.55 -23.43 1.78
N GLY A 453 -35.06 -24.16 0.78
CA GLY A 453 -34.34 -25.23 0.07
C GLY A 453 -34.40 -26.62 0.71
N ASN A 454 -35.06 -26.77 1.87
CA ASN A 454 -35.32 -28.06 2.54
C ASN A 454 -34.06 -28.93 2.73
N ARG A 455 -32.91 -28.32 3.10
CA ARG A 455 -31.64 -29.03 3.30
C ARG A 455 -31.43 -29.34 4.79
N PRO A 456 -31.02 -30.57 5.14
CA PRO A 456 -30.76 -30.92 6.53
C PRO A 456 -29.43 -30.30 7.01
N ASP A 457 -29.39 -29.89 8.27
CA ASP A 457 -28.18 -29.47 8.98
C ASP A 457 -27.62 -30.64 9.79
N CYS A 458 -26.70 -31.39 9.18
CA CYS A 458 -26.19 -32.63 9.75
C CYS A 458 -25.32 -32.42 11.00
N GLY A 459 -24.81 -31.20 11.23
CA GLY A 459 -24.14 -30.84 12.48
C GLY A 459 -25.09 -30.69 13.67
N SER A 460 -26.41 -30.66 13.44
CA SER A 460 -27.44 -30.51 14.47
C SER A 460 -28.11 -31.82 14.88
N LEU A 461 -27.60 -32.97 14.42
CA LEU A 461 -28.14 -34.29 14.74
C LEU A 461 -27.97 -34.59 16.23
N GLU A 462 -29.09 -34.74 16.93
CA GLU A 462 -29.16 -35.11 18.34
C GLU A 462 -29.98 -36.40 18.49
N ARG A 463 -29.34 -37.46 18.98
CA ARG A 463 -29.97 -38.78 19.14
C ARG A 463 -31.06 -38.71 20.20
N GLN A 464 -32.25 -39.21 19.87
CA GLN A 464 -33.32 -39.42 20.84
C GLN A 464 -33.14 -40.83 21.43
N ASN A 465 -33.07 -40.92 22.76
CA ASN A 465 -32.89 -42.18 23.49
C ASN A 465 -34.10 -43.09 23.40
#